data_AF-A0A6J7U2A4-F1
#
_entry.id   AF-A0A6J7U2A4-F1
#
_cell.length_a   1.000
_cell.length_b   1.000
_cell.length_c   1.000
_cell.angle_alpha   90.00
_cell.angle_beta   90.00
_cell.angle_gamma   90.00
#
_symmetry.space_group_name_H-M   'P 1'
#
loop_
_entity.id
_entity.type
_entity.pdbx_description
1 polymer ?
#
loop_
_entity_poly.entity_id
_entity_poly.type
_entity_poly.pdbx_seq_one_letter_code
_entity_poly.pdbx_strand_id
1 'polypeptide(L)'
;MVAIGVAIAFVKYSLNEVDAVAPTDVSIFTTIARQDLLQDRFNEAVFMQPGQALTAVLVKTDEAVIDGAVRGVGRIALGSGSALRGIQTGFVRSYAALILIGAVALVAAIWVVTQ
;
A
#
# COMPACT_ATOMS: atom_id res chain seq x y z
N MET A 1 34.29 6.76 43.11
CA MET A 1 33.36 5.79 42.48
C MET A 1 33.84 5.34 41.10
N VAL A 2 34.09 6.24 40.14
CA VAL A 2 34.60 5.87 38.79
C VAL A 2 35.98 5.19 38.85
N ALA A 3 36.92 5.74 39.61
CA ALA A 3 38.27 5.17 39.75
C ALA A 3 38.26 3.72 40.27
N ILE A 4 37.31 3.38 41.15
CA ILE A 4 37.14 2.02 41.67
C ILE A 4 36.64 1.08 40.58
N GLY A 5 35.64 1.50 39.79
CA GLY A 5 35.13 0.71 38.65
C GLY A 5 36.20 0.47 37.59
N VAL A 6 37.02 1.47 37.29
CA VAL A 6 38.15 1.35 36.36
C VAL A 6 39.22 0.40 36.90
N ALA A 7 39.57 0.50 38.18
CA ALA A 7 40.54 -0.41 38.80
C ALA A 7 40.07 -1.88 38.76
N ILE A 8 38.78 -2.13 39.03
CA ILE A 8 38.19 -3.48 38.96
C ILE A 8 38.21 -4.00 37.51
N ALA A 9 37.82 -3.18 36.54
CA ALA A 9 37.86 -3.56 35.13
C ALA A 9 39.30 -3.88 34.67
N PHE A 10 40.27 -3.05 35.05
CA PHE A 10 41.67 -3.25 34.69
C PHE A 10 42.21 -4.58 35.22
N VAL A 11 42.01 -4.87 36.50
CA VAL A 11 42.43 -6.15 37.11
C VAL A 11 41.71 -7.34 36.45
N LYS A 12 40.41 -7.21 36.17
CA LYS A 12 39.61 -8.31 35.58
C LYS A 12 40.01 -8.64 34.15
N TYR A 13 40.29 -7.63 33.32
CA TYR A 13 40.58 -7.81 31.89
C TYR A 13 42.07 -7.87 31.55
N SER A 14 42.98 -7.38 32.41
CA SER A 14 44.43 -7.47 32.14
C SER A 14 45.09 -8.73 32.72
N LEU A 15 44.51 -9.33 33.77
CA LEU A 15 45.07 -10.52 34.43
C LEU A 15 44.38 -11.83 34.05
N ASN A 16 43.22 -11.80 33.39
CA ASN A 16 42.52 -13.01 32.95
C ASN A 16 42.47 -13.05 31.42
N GLU A 17 42.75 -14.22 30.85
CA GLU A 17 42.50 -14.47 29.42
C GLU A 17 41.00 -14.37 29.15
N VAL A 18 40.63 -13.54 28.18
CA VAL A 18 39.25 -13.40 27.71
C VAL A 18 39.06 -14.38 26.57
N ASP A 19 38.12 -15.31 26.72
CA ASP A 19 37.80 -16.28 25.68
C ASP A 19 37.41 -15.57 24.38
N ALA A 20 38.05 -15.97 23.27
CA ALA A 20 37.78 -15.40 21.95
C ALA A 20 36.38 -15.74 21.43
N VAL A 21 35.76 -16.79 21.96
CA VAL A 21 34.41 -17.23 21.61
C VAL A 21 33.49 -16.94 22.78
N ALA A 22 32.50 -16.08 22.55
CA ALA A 22 31.53 -15.72 23.58
C ALA A 22 30.74 -16.97 24.03
N PRO A 23 30.69 -17.27 25.34
CA PRO A 23 29.89 -18.38 25.85
C PRO A 23 28.42 -18.25 25.42
N THR A 24 27.84 -19.36 24.97
CA THR A 24 26.42 -19.48 24.56
C THR A 24 25.52 -19.91 25.71
N ASP A 25 26.07 -20.60 26.71
CA ASP A 25 25.34 -21.05 27.89
C ASP A 25 25.41 -19.97 28.99
N VAL A 26 24.62 -18.91 28.81
CA VAL A 26 24.64 -17.73 29.68
C VAL A 26 23.26 -17.45 30.27
N SER A 27 23.27 -16.80 31.44
CA SER A 27 22.03 -16.41 32.11
C SER A 27 21.15 -15.52 31.22
N ILE A 28 19.84 -15.58 31.45
CA ILE A 28 18.86 -14.76 30.73
C ILE A 28 19.21 -13.27 30.81
N PHE A 29 19.72 -12.79 31.96
CA PHE A 29 20.14 -11.40 32.13
C PHE A 29 21.33 -11.02 31.25
N THR A 30 22.30 -11.93 31.09
CA THR A 30 23.45 -11.72 30.19
C THR A 30 23.03 -11.74 28.73
N THR A 31 22.07 -12.60 28.36
CA THR A 31 21.49 -12.64 27.01
C THR A 31 20.75 -11.34 26.68
N ILE A 32 19.93 -10.83 27.61
CA ILE A 32 19.22 -9.56 27.44
C ILE A 32 20.20 -8.39 27.34
N ALA A 33 21.20 -8.31 28.22
CA ALA A 33 22.24 -7.27 28.16
C ALA A 33 23.05 -7.35 26.86
N ARG A 34 23.30 -8.55 26.32
CA ARG A 34 23.99 -8.75 25.03
C ARG A 34 23.12 -8.33 23.83
N GLN A 35 21.80 -8.34 23.97
CA GLN A 35 20.83 -7.92 22.94
C GLN A 35 20.36 -6.46 23.17
N ASP A 36 21.23 -5.61 23.67
CA ASP A 36 20.96 -4.20 24.00
C ASP A 36 19.64 -3.99 24.77
N LEU A 37 19.45 -4.81 25.81
CA LEU A 37 18.24 -4.81 26.64
C LEU A 37 16.93 -5.06 25.87
N LEU A 38 17.02 -5.70 24.69
CA LEU A 38 15.92 -5.91 23.74
C LEU A 38 15.34 -4.61 23.16
N GLN A 39 15.99 -3.47 23.38
CA GLN A 39 15.48 -2.16 22.98
C GLN A 39 15.35 -2.06 21.45
N ASP A 40 16.36 -2.53 20.72
CA ASP A 40 16.34 -2.56 19.25
C ASP A 40 15.22 -3.47 18.72
N ARG A 41 15.06 -4.66 19.30
CA ARG A 41 14.01 -5.61 18.88
C ARG A 41 12.61 -5.05 19.12
N PHE A 42 12.40 -4.42 20.27
CA PHE A 42 11.14 -3.77 20.57
C PHE A 42 10.87 -2.63 19.57
N ASN A 43 11.86 -1.78 19.31
CA ASN A 43 11.71 -0.65 18.41
C ASN A 43 11.40 -1.12 16.97
N GLU A 44 12.15 -2.11 16.51
CA GLU A 44 11.96 -2.72 15.20
C GLU A 44 10.56 -3.32 15.05
N ALA A 45 10.11 -4.11 16.03
CA ALA A 45 8.81 -4.79 15.96
C ALA A 45 7.63 -3.83 16.13
N VAL A 46 7.76 -2.79 16.95
CA VAL A 46 6.64 -1.90 17.30
C VAL A 46 6.56 -0.67 16.40
N PHE A 47 7.70 -0.14 15.95
CA PHE A 47 7.71 1.10 15.16
C PHE A 47 8.12 0.85 13.71
N MET A 48 9.20 0.10 13.48
CA MET A 48 9.77 0.00 12.13
C MET A 48 8.96 -0.90 11.20
N GLN A 49 8.76 -2.17 11.57
CA GLN A 49 8.07 -3.14 10.72
C GLN A 49 6.61 -2.75 10.43
N PRO A 50 5.81 -2.28 11.41
CA PRO A 50 4.44 -1.85 11.14
C PRO A 50 4.37 -0.62 10.24
N GLY A 51 5.28 0.34 10.41
CA GLY A 51 5.37 1.53 9.56
C GLY A 51 5.64 1.18 8.10
N GLN A 52 6.57 0.26 7.85
CA GLN A 52 6.86 -0.24 6.51
C GLN A 52 5.65 -0.96 5.89
N ALA A 53 4.95 -1.79 6.67
CA ALA A 53 3.75 -2.48 6.20
C ALA A 53 2.62 -1.51 5.84
N LEU A 54 2.39 -0.48 6.67
CA LEU A 54 1.42 0.58 6.40
C LEU A 54 1.73 1.31 5.10
N THR A 55 2.98 1.75 4.89
CA THR A 55 3.37 2.43 3.66
C THR A 55 3.20 1.54 2.43
N ALA A 56 3.60 0.27 2.52
CA ALA A 56 3.44 -0.68 1.42
C ALA A 56 1.96 -0.88 1.04
N VAL A 57 1.06 -0.96 2.03
CA VAL A 57 -0.39 -1.06 1.80
C VAL A 57 -0.93 0.23 1.17
N LEU A 58 -0.51 1.40 1.64
CA LEU A 58 -0.94 2.69 1.09
C LEU A 58 -0.58 2.82 -0.39
N VAL A 59 0.68 2.53 -0.74
CA VAL A 59 1.15 2.59 -2.15
C VAL A 59 0.36 1.62 -3.02
N LYS A 60 0.18 0.38 -2.56
CA LYS A 60 -0.60 -0.62 -3.31
C LYS A 60 -2.06 -0.20 -3.48
N THR A 61 -2.63 0.47 -2.48
CA THR A 61 -4.02 0.95 -2.53
C THR A 61 -4.16 2.09 -3.54
N ASP A 62 -3.20 3.02 -3.56
CA ASP A 62 -3.17 4.12 -4.54
C ASP A 62 -3.10 3.57 -5.98
N GLU A 63 -2.14 2.68 -6.24
CA GLU A 63 -1.96 2.06 -7.55
C GLU A 63 -3.19 1.25 -8.01
N ALA A 64 -3.80 0.49 -7.09
CA ALA A 64 -4.92 -0.38 -7.45
C ALA A 64 -6.25 0.37 -7.57
N VAL A 65 -6.53 1.29 -6.65
CA VAL A 65 -7.83 1.94 -6.52
C VAL A 65 -7.85 3.26 -7.28
N ILE A 66 -6.90 4.15 -6.99
CA ILE A 66 -6.90 5.51 -7.54
C ILE A 66 -6.51 5.43 -9.02
N ASP A 67 -5.36 4.83 -9.30
CA ASP A 67 -4.86 4.64 -10.67
C ASP A 67 -5.82 3.76 -11.49
N GLY A 68 -6.37 2.71 -10.86
CA GLY A 68 -7.39 1.85 -11.44
C GLY A 68 -8.67 2.61 -11.82
N ALA A 69 -9.17 3.48 -10.95
CA ALA A 69 -10.35 4.31 -11.21
C ALA A 69 -10.12 5.29 -12.36
N VAL A 70 -8.98 5.99 -12.37
CA VAL A 70 -8.62 6.94 -13.44
C VAL A 70 -8.53 6.24 -14.79
N ARG A 71 -7.82 5.10 -14.86
CA ARG A 71 -7.74 4.27 -16.08
C ARG A 71 -9.10 3.69 -16.46
N GLY A 72 -9.96 3.40 -15.49
CA GLY A 72 -11.33 2.94 -15.70
C GLY A 72 -12.17 3.99 -16.41
N VAL A 73 -12.18 5.22 -15.90
CA VAL A 73 -12.89 6.35 -16.52
C VAL A 73 -12.40 6.59 -17.94
N GLY A 74 -11.08 6.60 -18.16
CA GLY A 74 -10.49 6.74 -19.50
C GLY A 74 -10.96 5.63 -20.46
N ARG A 75 -10.97 4.37 -20.00
CA ARG A 75 -11.46 3.23 -20.79
C ARG A 75 -12.95 3.36 -21.14
N ILE A 76 -13.78 3.80 -20.20
CA ILE A 76 -15.21 4.00 -20.44
C ILE A 76 -15.44 5.12 -21.45
N ALA A 77 -14.70 6.23 -21.34
CA ALA A 77 -14.81 7.35 -22.27
C ALA A 77 -14.42 6.92 -23.69
N LEU A 78 -13.28 6.26 -23.85
CA LEU A 78 -12.82 5.75 -25.15
C LEU A 78 -13.75 4.66 -25.70
N GLY A 79 -14.21 3.75 -24.85
CA GLY A 79 -15.16 2.69 -25.19
C GLY A 79 -16.48 3.26 -25.72
N SER A 80 -17.04 4.24 -25.00
CA SER A 80 -18.24 4.96 -25.41
C SER A 80 -18.07 5.65 -26.76
N GLY A 81 -16.93 6.32 -26.97
CA GLY A 81 -16.60 6.93 -28.26
C GLY A 81 -16.53 5.92 -29.41
N SER A 82 -15.92 4.76 -29.16
CA SER A 82 -15.84 3.68 -30.17
C SER A 82 -17.20 3.08 -30.50
N ALA A 83 -18.07 2.90 -29.50
CA ALA A 83 -19.43 2.41 -29.69
C ALA A 83 -20.28 3.42 -30.49
N LEU A 84 -20.23 4.70 -30.11
CA LEU A 84 -20.91 5.79 -30.83
C LEU A 84 -20.45 5.90 -32.28
N ARG A 85 -19.16 5.65 -32.55
CA ARG A 85 -18.62 5.63 -33.91
C ARG A 85 -19.29 4.57 -34.79
N GLY A 86 -19.61 3.40 -34.23
CA GLY A 86 -20.29 2.32 -34.96
C GLY A 86 -21.71 2.67 -35.42
N ILE A 87 -22.37 3.62 -34.76
CA ILE A 87 -23.73 4.07 -35.11
C ILE A 87 -23.74 4.89 -36.40
N GLN A 88 -22.63 5.55 -36.74
CA GLN A 88 -22.47 6.34 -37.98
C GLN A 88 -22.14 5.43 -39.17
N THR A 89 -23.13 4.66 -39.62
CA THR A 89 -22.98 3.66 -40.70
C THR A 89 -22.90 4.24 -42.11
N GLY A 90 -23.12 5.55 -42.29
CA GLY A 90 -23.11 6.22 -43.60
C GLY A 90 -24.37 5.99 -44.47
N PHE A 91 -25.32 5.16 -44.02
CA PHE A 91 -26.57 4.89 -44.74
C PHE A 91 -27.71 5.79 -44.27
N VAL A 92 -28.31 6.54 -45.21
CA VAL A 92 -29.46 7.44 -44.94
C VAL A 92 -30.63 6.72 -44.24
N ARG A 93 -30.88 5.46 -44.58
CA ARG A 93 -31.94 4.64 -43.95
C ARG A 93 -31.70 4.43 -42.45
N SER A 94 -30.45 4.24 -42.03
CA SER A 94 -30.08 4.07 -40.62
C SER A 94 -30.30 5.36 -39.83
N TYR A 95 -30.03 6.53 -40.43
CA TYR A 95 -30.32 7.82 -39.81
C TYR A 95 -31.82 8.06 -39.68
N ALA A 96 -32.61 7.74 -40.71
CA ALA A 96 -34.07 7.85 -40.66
C ALA A 96 -34.68 6.98 -39.54
N ALA A 97 -34.18 5.74 -39.37
CA ALA A 97 -34.60 4.87 -38.28
C ALA A 97 -34.26 5.45 -36.89
N LEU A 98 -33.05 6.00 -36.70
CA LEU A 98 -32.65 6.65 -35.44
C LEU A 98 -33.53 7.86 -35.09
N ILE A 99 -33.85 8.70 -36.08
CA ILE A 99 -34.72 9.87 -35.89
C ILE A 99 -36.13 9.41 -35.49
N LEU A 100 -36.68 8.39 -36.16
CA LEU A 100 -37.98 7.83 -35.83
C LEU A 100 -38.02 7.30 -34.39
N ILE A 101 -36.98 6.53 -33.99
CA ILE A 101 -36.84 6.03 -32.61
C ILE A 101 -36.79 7.19 -31.61
N GLY A 102 -35.98 8.22 -31.89
CA GLY A 102 -35.87 9.40 -31.04
C GLY A 102 -37.19 10.15 -30.88
N ALA A 103 -37.96 10.31 -31.97
CA ALA A 103 -39.26 10.96 -31.95
C ALA A 103 -40.28 10.18 -31.10
N VAL A 104 -40.36 8.85 -31.28
CA VAL A 104 -41.25 8.00 -30.48
C VAL A 104 -40.86 8.04 -29.00
N ALA A 105 -39.56 7.99 -28.67
CA ALA A 105 -39.07 8.06 -27.30
C ALA A 105 -39.43 9.40 -26.63
N LEU A 106 -39.31 10.53 -27.35
CA LEU A 106 -39.72 11.84 -26.84
C LEU A 106 -41.22 11.91 -26.55
N VAL A 107 -42.06 11.43 -27.49
CA VAL A 107 -43.52 11.40 -27.29
C VAL A 107 -43.89 10.55 -26.08
N ALA A 108 -43.27 9.37 -25.93
CA ALA A 108 -43.49 8.50 -24.78
C ALA A 108 -43.04 9.15 -23.46
N ALA A 109 -41.88 9.80 -23.44
CA ALA A 109 -41.38 10.50 -22.25
C ALA A 109 -42.31 11.64 -21.84
N ILE A 110 -42.80 12.43 -22.79
CA ILE A 110 -43.79 13.49 -22.52
C ILE A 110 -45.06 12.88 -21.96
N TRP A 111 -45.59 11.83 -22.61
CA TRP A 111 -46.80 11.15 -22.17
C TRP A 111 -46.71 10.66 -20.73
N VAL A 112 -45.59 10.04 -20.33
CA VAL A 112 -45.32 9.58 -18.96
C VAL A 112 -45.32 10.73 -17.94
N VAL A 113 -44.80 11.90 -18.31
CA VAL A 113 -44.75 13.08 -17.41
C VAL A 113 -46.11 13.76 -17.30
N THR A 114 -46.91 13.71 -18.36
CA THR A 114 -48.24 14.36 -18.41
C THR A 114 -49.39 13.51 -17.86
N GLN A 115 -49.16 12.23 -17.60
CA GLN A 115 -50.09 11.29 -16.97
C GLN A 115 -50.04 11.41 -15.45
#